data_AF-A0A963QGQ3-F1
#
_entry.id   AF-A0A963QGQ3-F1
#
_cell.length_a   1.000
_cell.length_b   1.000
_cell.length_c   1.000
_cell.angle_alpha   90.00
_cell.angle_beta   90.00
_cell.angle_gamma   90.00
#
_symmetry.space_group_name_H-M   'P 1'
#
loop_
_entity.id
_entity.type
_entity.pdbx_description
1 polymer ?
#
loop_
_entity_poly.entity_id
_entity_poly.type
_entity_poly.pdbx_seq_one_letter_code
_entity_poly.pdbx_strand_id
1 'polypeptide(L)'
;MIQRIFNFSHAVRMASAIAFTAIMSGVPAAAQGADDDLAGLYDGNQTEIAAALELGKDGRYRYQLSYGALDEWSAGIWKRAEGGIVLDSDPFKAPAFAFTESPGKSGALSVRLLVPDGYDPQYFAVNIHRKAGSASFETMSSDGLDIPMGDNPVVSIRPVLPVMDLLGPEFVVPGGGAALAISFQPNDIGFAGFSGEFLRANGGAFELVRYERTLRFKRTMAGN
;
A
#
# COMPACT_ATOMS: atom_id res chain seq x y z
N MET A 1 -17.60 26.70 45.96
CA MET A 1 -16.56 26.38 46.95
C MET A 1 -15.24 26.23 46.21
N ILE A 2 -14.40 27.27 46.35
CA ILE A 2 -12.95 27.36 46.09
C ILE A 2 -12.44 27.30 44.63
N GLN A 3 -12.26 28.52 44.09
CA GLN A 3 -11.26 28.92 43.09
C GLN A 3 -9.83 28.91 43.68
N ARG A 4 -8.80 28.68 42.85
CA ARG A 4 -7.43 29.25 42.90
C ARG A 4 -6.86 29.11 41.47
N ILE A 5 -6.64 30.11 40.62
CA ILE A 5 -5.85 31.36 40.69
C ILE A 5 -4.49 31.15 41.35
N PHE A 6 -3.43 31.08 40.54
CA PHE A 6 -2.15 31.71 40.83
C PHE A 6 -1.46 32.12 39.53
N ASN A 7 -1.57 33.42 39.24
CA ASN A 7 -0.64 34.18 38.41
C ASN A 7 0.69 34.31 39.17
N PHE A 8 1.82 34.13 38.47
CA PHE A 8 3.07 34.78 38.84
C PHE A 8 3.76 35.27 37.58
N SER A 9 3.74 36.59 37.40
CA SER A 9 4.65 37.31 36.51
C SER A 9 5.77 37.88 37.36
N HIS A 10 7.04 37.60 37.02
CA HIS A 10 8.10 38.59 37.09
C HIS A 10 9.17 38.27 36.06
N ALA A 11 9.47 39.30 35.27
CA ALA A 11 10.45 39.34 34.22
C ALA A 11 11.88 39.36 34.78
N VAL A 12 12.81 38.74 34.07
CA VAL A 12 14.23 39.13 34.09
C VAL A 12 14.67 39.33 32.65
N ARG A 13 15.05 40.56 32.33
CA ARG A 13 15.74 40.93 31.09
C ARG A 13 17.23 40.64 31.28
N MET A 14 17.85 39.92 30.34
CA MET A 14 19.24 40.14 29.99
C MET A 14 19.41 40.04 28.48
N ALA A 15 19.95 41.12 27.92
CA ALA A 15 20.41 41.19 26.55
C ALA A 15 21.81 40.60 26.46
N SER A 16 22.05 39.82 25.41
CA SER A 16 23.36 39.73 24.76
C SER A 16 23.17 39.21 23.34
N ALA A 17 23.61 40.02 22.39
CA ALA A 17 23.68 39.71 20.97
C ALA A 17 24.97 38.95 20.67
N ILE A 18 24.92 37.98 19.74
CA ILE A 18 25.95 37.67 18.72
C ILE A 18 25.22 36.98 17.56
N ALA A 19 25.67 37.30 16.35
CA ALA A 19 25.00 37.21 15.08
C ALA A 19 25.39 35.98 14.22
N PHE A 20 24.82 35.96 13.01
CA PHE A 20 25.14 35.20 11.79
C PHE A 20 24.46 33.85 11.54
N THR A 21 23.30 33.97 10.89
CA THR A 21 22.99 33.41 9.55
C THR A 21 23.19 31.90 9.32
N ALA A 22 22.05 31.19 9.33
CA ALA A 22 21.65 30.36 8.20
C ALA A 22 20.12 30.43 8.10
N ILE A 23 19.63 31.36 7.27
CA ILE A 23 18.26 31.21 6.75
C ILE A 23 18.36 30.01 5.84
N MET A 24 17.99 28.83 6.34
CA MET A 24 17.62 27.74 5.44
C MET A 24 16.40 28.26 4.71
N SER A 25 16.63 28.80 3.52
CA SER A 25 15.64 28.93 2.47
C SER A 25 15.09 27.52 2.27
N GLY A 26 14.05 27.18 3.04
CA GLY A 26 13.10 26.18 2.59
C GLY A 26 12.58 26.75 1.30
N VAL A 27 13.17 26.34 0.18
CA VAL A 27 12.56 26.52 -1.12
C VAL A 27 11.19 25.87 -0.93
N PRO A 28 10.07 26.63 -0.92
CA PRO A 28 8.80 25.97 -1.09
C PRO A 28 9.01 25.19 -2.38
N ALA A 29 8.84 23.87 -2.34
CA ALA A 29 8.69 23.11 -3.57
C ALA A 29 7.53 23.78 -4.27
N ALA A 30 7.84 24.72 -5.16
CA ALA A 30 6.87 25.36 -6.00
C ALA A 30 6.29 24.16 -6.73
N ALA A 31 5.02 23.86 -6.45
CA ALA A 31 4.19 23.16 -7.40
C ALA A 31 4.39 23.94 -8.70
N GLN A 32 5.28 23.44 -9.56
CA GLN A 32 5.49 23.97 -10.89
C GLN A 32 4.11 23.94 -11.49
N GLY A 33 3.55 25.14 -11.73
CA GLY A 33 2.15 25.33 -12.09
C GLY A 33 1.78 24.24 -13.07
N ALA A 34 0.89 23.35 -12.64
CA ALA A 34 0.52 22.24 -13.46
C ALA A 34 -0.08 22.81 -14.73
N ASP A 35 0.22 22.16 -15.83
CA ASP A 35 -0.17 22.68 -17.13
C ASP A 35 -1.70 22.68 -17.21
N ASP A 36 -2.30 23.86 -17.08
CA ASP A 36 -3.74 24.07 -17.01
C ASP A 36 -4.48 23.40 -18.19
N ASP A 37 -3.79 23.26 -19.33
CA ASP A 37 -4.28 22.65 -20.55
C ASP A 37 -4.42 21.12 -20.44
N LEU A 38 -3.62 20.45 -19.58
CA LEU A 38 -3.70 19.00 -19.35
C LEU A 38 -4.60 18.63 -18.17
N ALA A 39 -4.87 19.56 -17.25
CA ALA A 39 -5.77 19.29 -16.15
C ALA A 39 -7.16 18.89 -16.65
N GLY A 40 -7.79 17.91 -16.01
CA GLY A 40 -9.10 17.38 -16.36
C GLY A 40 -9.30 15.94 -15.91
N LEU A 41 -10.53 15.46 -16.14
CA LEU A 41 -10.90 14.07 -15.93
C LEU A 41 -10.69 13.27 -17.23
N TYR A 42 -10.20 12.04 -17.08
CA TYR A 42 -9.94 11.12 -18.16
C TYR A 42 -10.59 9.76 -17.86
N ASP A 43 -11.36 9.29 -18.82
CA ASP A 43 -12.02 7.99 -18.80
C ASP A 43 -11.08 6.92 -19.38
N GLY A 44 -10.77 5.91 -18.57
CA GLY A 44 -10.00 4.73 -18.96
C GLY A 44 -10.84 3.46 -19.06
N ASN A 45 -12.17 3.56 -19.00
CA ASN A 45 -13.08 2.42 -19.06
C ASN A 45 -12.92 1.65 -20.37
N GLN A 46 -12.94 0.33 -20.25
CA GLN A 46 -12.93 -0.63 -21.35
C GLN A 46 -13.62 -1.91 -20.91
N THR A 47 -13.83 -2.87 -21.83
CA THR A 47 -14.47 -4.14 -21.47
C THR A 47 -13.75 -4.80 -20.29
N GLU A 48 -14.51 -5.20 -19.26
CA GLU A 48 -14.05 -5.75 -17.97
C GLU A 48 -13.22 -4.84 -17.06
N ILE A 49 -12.99 -3.56 -17.43
CA ILE A 49 -12.18 -2.64 -16.65
C ILE A 49 -12.91 -1.31 -16.47
N ALA A 50 -13.11 -0.91 -15.22
CA ALA A 50 -13.43 0.47 -14.89
C ALA A 50 -12.15 1.20 -14.49
N ALA A 51 -11.82 2.32 -15.13
CA ALA A 51 -10.63 3.09 -14.77
C ALA A 51 -10.85 4.58 -15.01
N ALA A 52 -10.26 5.40 -14.13
CA ALA A 52 -10.32 6.85 -14.24
C ALA A 52 -8.99 7.47 -13.80
N LEU A 53 -8.64 8.58 -14.46
CA LEU A 53 -7.51 9.43 -14.09
C LEU A 53 -7.99 10.88 -14.05
N GLU A 54 -7.78 11.55 -12.93
CA GLU A 54 -7.99 12.98 -12.77
C GLU A 54 -6.64 13.66 -12.64
N LEU A 55 -6.40 14.70 -13.43
CA LEU A 55 -5.25 15.59 -13.34
C LEU A 55 -5.73 16.95 -12.86
N GLY A 56 -5.37 17.33 -11.64
CA GLY A 56 -5.67 18.63 -11.04
C GLY A 56 -4.73 19.71 -11.55
N LYS A 57 -5.23 20.95 -11.65
CA LYS A 57 -4.45 22.16 -11.99
C LYS A 57 -3.39 22.52 -10.95
N ASP A 58 -3.53 21.99 -9.75
CA ASP A 58 -2.59 22.10 -8.64
C ASP A 58 -1.42 21.11 -8.75
N GLY A 59 -1.40 20.28 -9.80
CA GLY A 59 -0.38 19.27 -10.01
C GLY A 59 -0.64 17.98 -9.25
N ARG A 60 -1.84 17.81 -8.67
CA ARG A 60 -2.26 16.57 -8.01
C ARG A 60 -2.99 15.66 -8.98
N TYR A 61 -2.85 14.36 -8.82
CA TYR A 61 -3.65 13.40 -9.58
C TYR A 61 -4.43 12.48 -8.65
N ARG A 62 -5.49 11.88 -9.21
CA ARG A 62 -6.19 10.74 -8.64
C ARG A 62 -6.36 9.68 -9.71
N TYR A 63 -6.09 8.44 -9.36
CA TYR A 63 -6.22 7.27 -10.23
C TYR A 63 -7.08 6.23 -9.52
N GLN A 64 -7.94 5.57 -10.29
CA GLN A 64 -8.71 4.41 -9.85
C GLN A 64 -8.78 3.37 -10.96
N LEU A 65 -8.75 2.10 -10.58
CA LEU A 65 -8.98 0.96 -11.45
C LEU A 65 -9.77 -0.11 -10.70
N SER A 66 -10.73 -0.72 -11.37
CA SER A 66 -11.35 -1.97 -10.95
C SER A 66 -11.26 -2.95 -12.11
N TYR A 67 -10.72 -4.14 -11.85
CA TYR A 67 -10.53 -5.20 -12.84
C TYR A 67 -10.79 -6.57 -12.18
N GLY A 68 -11.95 -7.15 -12.46
CA GLY A 68 -12.38 -8.39 -11.79
C GLY A 68 -12.55 -8.17 -10.28
N ALA A 69 -11.79 -8.89 -9.47
CA ALA A 69 -11.79 -8.77 -8.00
C ALA A 69 -10.72 -7.81 -7.47
N LEU A 70 -9.92 -7.21 -8.36
CA LEU A 70 -8.88 -6.26 -8.00
C LEU A 70 -9.44 -4.85 -8.08
N ASP A 71 -9.30 -4.12 -6.97
CA ASP A 71 -9.50 -2.69 -6.92
C ASP A 71 -8.18 -1.98 -6.58
N GLU A 72 -7.84 -0.99 -7.39
CA GLU A 72 -6.68 -0.14 -7.20
C GLU A 72 -7.05 1.33 -7.14
N TRP A 73 -6.27 2.08 -6.38
CA TRP A 73 -6.34 3.53 -6.37
C TRP A 73 -4.96 4.13 -6.13
N SER A 74 -4.77 5.38 -6.54
CA SER A 74 -3.55 6.11 -6.24
C SER A 74 -3.79 7.61 -6.27
N ALA A 75 -2.97 8.36 -5.55
CA ALA A 75 -2.97 9.80 -5.54
C ALA A 75 -1.56 10.31 -5.29
N GLY A 76 -1.26 11.50 -5.80
CA GLY A 76 0.05 12.09 -5.64
C GLY A 76 0.23 13.31 -6.53
N ILE A 77 1.44 13.51 -7.03
CA ILE A 77 1.77 14.58 -7.96
C ILE A 77 1.92 14.07 -9.38
N TRP A 78 1.53 14.89 -10.36
CA TRP A 78 1.80 14.65 -11.76
C TRP A 78 2.61 15.80 -12.36
N LYS A 79 3.39 15.48 -13.39
CA LYS A 79 4.17 16.46 -14.15
C LYS A 79 4.06 16.14 -15.63
N ARG A 80 4.05 17.18 -16.47
CA ARG A 80 4.25 17.00 -17.90
C ARG A 80 5.68 16.49 -18.15
N ALA A 81 5.82 15.55 -19.05
CA ALA A 81 7.10 15.10 -19.59
C ALA A 81 7.05 15.14 -21.11
N GLU A 82 8.20 15.04 -21.77
CA GLU A 82 8.24 14.91 -23.22
C GLU A 82 7.48 13.64 -23.64
N GLY A 83 6.48 13.79 -24.51
CA GLY A 83 5.67 12.68 -25.00
C GLY A 83 4.66 12.10 -24.00
N GLY A 84 4.38 12.75 -22.86
CA GLY A 84 3.44 12.22 -21.87
C GLY A 84 3.34 12.98 -20.56
N ILE A 85 2.98 12.25 -19.50
CA ILE A 85 2.99 12.71 -18.11
C ILE A 85 3.71 11.67 -17.24
N VAL A 86 4.18 12.11 -16.08
CA VAL A 86 4.77 11.26 -15.04
C VAL A 86 3.95 11.40 -13.76
N LEU A 87 3.65 10.28 -13.11
CA LEU A 87 2.97 10.22 -11.82
C LEU A 87 3.93 9.76 -10.72
N ASP A 88 3.92 10.49 -9.61
CA ASP A 88 4.60 10.12 -8.37
C ASP A 88 3.57 10.09 -7.24
N SER A 89 3.39 8.93 -6.62
CA SER A 89 2.41 8.75 -5.54
C SER A 89 2.83 9.47 -4.27
N ASP A 90 1.84 9.85 -3.47
CA ASP A 90 2.06 10.23 -2.09
C ASP A 90 2.65 9.05 -1.29
N PRO A 91 3.36 9.31 -0.17
CA PRO A 91 3.81 8.25 0.71
C PRO A 91 2.65 7.39 1.19
N PHE A 92 2.84 6.07 1.15
CA PHE A 92 1.85 5.08 1.59
C PHE A 92 2.50 4.03 2.49
N LYS A 93 1.67 3.31 3.24
CA LYS A 93 2.06 2.19 4.08
C LYS A 93 1.57 0.90 3.43
N ALA A 94 2.50 0.09 2.95
CA ALA A 94 2.18 -1.20 2.34
C ALA A 94 1.45 -2.14 3.33
N PRO A 95 0.54 -3.01 2.85
CA PRO A 95 -0.03 -4.07 3.67
C PRO A 95 1.06 -4.95 4.30
N ALA A 96 0.82 -5.44 5.52
CA ALA A 96 1.83 -6.18 6.26
C ALA A 96 1.23 -7.40 6.98
N PHE A 97 2.08 -8.40 7.18
CA PHE A 97 1.81 -9.51 8.09
C PHE A 97 2.81 -9.48 9.24
N ALA A 98 2.36 -9.79 10.44
CA ALA A 98 3.23 -9.97 11.60
C ALA A 98 2.97 -11.32 12.26
N PHE A 99 4.02 -11.87 12.85
CA PHE A 99 4.02 -13.19 13.48
C PHE A 99 4.10 -13.07 14.99
N THR A 100 3.29 -13.85 15.68
CA THR A 100 3.41 -14.11 17.12
C THR A 100 3.49 -15.60 17.33
N GLU A 101 4.65 -16.07 17.78
CA GLU A 101 4.89 -17.46 18.11
C GLU A 101 4.56 -17.74 19.58
N SER A 102 4.03 -18.93 19.84
CA SER A 102 3.81 -19.47 21.17
C SER A 102 4.06 -20.98 21.19
N PRO A 103 4.29 -21.58 22.37
CA PRO A 103 4.41 -23.03 22.49
C PRO A 103 3.20 -23.74 21.88
N GLY A 104 3.46 -24.62 20.91
CA GLY A 104 2.43 -25.38 20.19
C GLY A 104 2.28 -26.81 20.67
N LYS A 105 1.42 -27.56 19.99
CA LYS A 105 1.32 -29.02 20.13
C LYS A 105 2.57 -29.65 19.51
N SER A 106 3.20 -30.58 20.23
CA SER A 106 4.35 -31.32 19.70
C SER A 106 3.97 -32.05 18.42
N GLY A 107 4.83 -31.95 17.39
CA GLY A 107 4.65 -32.63 16.11
C GLY A 107 3.69 -31.95 15.14
N ALA A 108 3.18 -30.77 15.45
CA ALA A 108 2.31 -29.99 14.57
C ALA A 108 2.64 -28.50 14.58
N LEU A 109 2.41 -27.85 13.43
CA LEU A 109 2.35 -26.40 13.32
C LEU A 109 0.88 -25.97 13.31
N SER A 110 0.43 -25.32 14.37
CA SER A 110 -0.90 -24.70 14.44
C SER A 110 -0.79 -23.26 13.96
N VAL A 111 -1.51 -22.90 12.90
CA VAL A 111 -1.53 -21.55 12.33
C VAL A 111 -2.91 -20.94 12.52
N ARG A 112 -2.96 -19.70 13.00
CA ARG A 112 -4.18 -18.89 13.08
C ARG A 112 -3.94 -17.57 12.35
N LEU A 113 -4.94 -17.12 11.61
CA LEU A 113 -4.91 -15.82 10.95
C LEU A 113 -5.88 -14.87 11.66
N LEU A 114 -5.37 -13.73 12.09
CA LEU A 114 -6.13 -12.63 12.65
C LEU A 114 -6.27 -11.58 11.55
N VAL A 115 -7.49 -11.40 11.07
CA VAL A 115 -7.83 -10.37 10.08
C VAL A 115 -8.72 -9.31 10.72
N PRO A 116 -8.69 -8.06 10.25
CA PRO A 116 -9.62 -7.02 10.71
C PRO A 116 -11.06 -7.30 10.26
N ASP A 117 -12.01 -6.57 10.83
CA ASP A 117 -13.41 -6.61 10.40
C ASP A 117 -13.55 -6.33 8.89
N GLY A 118 -14.44 -7.07 8.24
CA GLY A 118 -14.67 -6.98 6.79
C GLY A 118 -13.75 -7.86 5.94
N TYR A 119 -12.78 -8.55 6.55
CA TYR A 119 -11.97 -9.56 5.88
C TYR A 119 -12.39 -10.96 6.30
N ASP A 120 -12.41 -11.88 5.33
CA ASP A 120 -12.56 -13.31 5.59
C ASP A 120 -11.20 -14.01 5.49
N PRO A 121 -10.79 -14.83 6.47
CA PRO A 121 -9.58 -15.65 6.37
C PRO A 121 -9.49 -16.47 5.08
N GLN A 122 -10.60 -16.87 4.46
CA GLN A 122 -10.63 -17.64 3.21
C GLN A 122 -10.06 -16.89 2.00
N TYR A 123 -9.91 -15.57 2.07
CA TYR A 123 -9.19 -14.80 1.05
C TYR A 123 -7.67 -14.96 1.14
N PHE A 124 -7.17 -15.54 2.23
CA PHE A 124 -5.76 -15.72 2.49
C PHE A 124 -5.36 -17.18 2.40
N ALA A 125 -4.08 -17.40 2.23
CA ALA A 125 -3.49 -18.73 2.28
C ALA A 125 -2.09 -18.69 2.87
N VAL A 126 -1.49 -19.85 3.04
CA VAL A 126 -0.09 -20.01 3.40
C VAL A 126 0.63 -20.88 2.37
N ASN A 127 1.76 -20.39 1.88
CA ASN A 127 2.74 -21.22 1.18
C ASN A 127 3.52 -22.00 2.24
N ILE A 128 3.52 -23.32 2.15
CA ILE A 128 4.18 -24.21 3.09
C ILE A 128 5.38 -24.85 2.39
N HIS A 129 6.59 -24.60 2.90
CA HIS A 129 7.79 -25.27 2.42
C HIS A 129 8.19 -26.37 3.38
N ARG A 130 8.50 -27.55 2.84
CA ARG A 130 8.94 -28.71 3.62
C ARG A 130 10.39 -29.05 3.34
N LYS A 131 11.01 -29.78 4.27
CA LYS A 131 12.43 -30.12 4.26
C LYS A 131 12.91 -30.79 2.97
N ALA A 132 12.09 -31.66 2.37
CA ALA A 132 12.41 -32.34 1.11
C ALA A 132 12.27 -31.44 -0.14
N GLY A 133 12.03 -30.14 0.02
CA GLY A 133 11.93 -29.16 -1.07
C GLY A 133 10.53 -29.03 -1.69
N SER A 134 9.56 -29.84 -1.25
CA SER A 134 8.17 -29.71 -1.69
C SER A 134 7.53 -28.44 -1.11
N ALA A 135 6.78 -27.71 -1.95
CA ALA A 135 5.94 -26.60 -1.53
C ALA A 135 4.46 -26.93 -1.75
N SER A 136 3.59 -26.51 -0.84
CA SER A 136 2.14 -26.58 -1.00
C SER A 136 1.48 -25.25 -0.64
N PHE A 137 0.22 -25.12 -1.01
CA PHE A 137 -0.58 -23.92 -0.83
C PHE A 137 -1.85 -24.30 -0.09
N GLU A 138 -2.07 -23.74 1.10
CA GLU A 138 -3.25 -24.07 1.92
C GLU A 138 -4.05 -22.81 2.23
N THR A 139 -5.35 -22.84 1.91
CA THR A 139 -6.27 -21.72 2.18
C THR A 139 -6.53 -21.62 3.67
N MET A 140 -6.50 -20.41 4.22
CA MET A 140 -6.82 -20.19 5.63
C MET A 140 -8.32 -20.33 5.88
N SER A 141 -8.68 -20.82 7.07
CA SER A 141 -10.06 -20.90 7.53
C SER A 141 -10.24 -20.08 8.82
N SER A 142 -11.48 -19.84 9.23
CA SER A 142 -11.79 -19.22 10.53
C SER A 142 -11.24 -20.04 11.70
N ASP A 143 -11.19 -21.36 11.56
CA ASP A 143 -10.64 -22.27 12.55
C ASP A 143 -9.12 -22.39 12.46
N GLY A 144 -8.49 -21.72 11.48
CA GLY A 144 -7.07 -21.81 11.17
C GLY A 144 -6.66 -23.11 10.47
N LEU A 145 -5.37 -23.45 10.58
CA LEU A 145 -4.77 -24.65 10.03
C LEU A 145 -3.99 -25.39 11.11
N ASP A 146 -4.04 -26.72 11.08
CA ASP A 146 -3.15 -27.58 11.87
C ASP A 146 -2.38 -28.46 10.88
N ILE A 147 -1.07 -28.21 10.76
CA ILE A 147 -0.21 -28.84 9.76
C ILE A 147 0.70 -29.86 10.45
N PRO A 148 0.57 -31.17 10.15
CA PRO A 148 1.46 -32.18 10.70
C PRO A 148 2.90 -31.99 10.22
N MET A 149 3.86 -32.17 11.15
CA MET A 149 5.28 -32.16 10.80
C MET A 149 5.65 -33.45 10.06
N GLY A 150 5.32 -34.62 10.62
CA GLY A 150 5.58 -35.93 9.98
C GLY A 150 7.04 -36.14 9.59
N ASP A 151 7.29 -37.04 8.63
CA ASP A 151 8.64 -37.40 8.17
C ASP A 151 9.27 -36.34 7.24
N ASN A 152 8.43 -35.49 6.63
CA ASN A 152 8.84 -34.35 5.81
C ASN A 152 8.37 -33.04 6.49
N PRO A 153 9.07 -32.60 7.55
CA PRO A 153 8.65 -31.49 8.38
C PRO A 153 8.54 -30.19 7.59
N VAL A 154 7.58 -29.36 7.98
CA VAL A 154 7.50 -27.97 7.55
C VAL A 154 8.75 -27.25 8.06
N VAL A 155 9.43 -26.53 7.18
CA VAL A 155 10.63 -25.74 7.52
C VAL A 155 10.36 -24.24 7.46
N SER A 156 9.41 -23.81 6.64
CA SER A 156 8.94 -22.43 6.63
C SER A 156 7.53 -22.30 6.09
N ILE A 157 6.88 -21.19 6.42
CA ILE A 157 5.65 -20.76 5.79
C ILE A 157 5.71 -19.29 5.37
N ARG A 158 4.90 -18.90 4.39
CA ARG A 158 4.66 -17.49 4.01
C ARG A 158 3.15 -17.25 3.87
N PRO A 159 2.56 -16.28 4.58
CA PRO A 159 1.18 -15.89 4.33
C PRO A 159 1.07 -15.16 2.99
N VAL A 160 -0.05 -15.33 2.31
CA VAL A 160 -0.36 -14.68 1.04
C VAL A 160 -1.81 -14.20 1.02
N LEU A 161 -2.05 -13.11 0.29
CA LEU A 161 -3.38 -12.67 -0.14
C LEU A 161 -3.39 -12.73 -1.68
N PRO A 162 -3.84 -13.85 -2.27
CA PRO A 162 -3.58 -14.16 -3.67
C PRO A 162 -4.23 -13.18 -4.66
N VAL A 163 -5.42 -12.69 -4.35
CA VAL A 163 -6.14 -11.74 -5.21
C VAL A 163 -5.37 -10.43 -5.44
N MET A 164 -4.48 -10.06 -4.51
CA MET A 164 -3.63 -8.87 -4.59
C MET A 164 -2.18 -9.18 -4.98
N ASP A 165 -1.85 -10.44 -5.29
CA ASP A 165 -0.47 -10.93 -5.42
C ASP A 165 0.45 -10.50 -4.24
N LEU A 166 -0.14 -10.42 -3.04
CA LEU A 166 0.56 -9.93 -1.86
C LEU A 166 1.20 -11.11 -1.13
N LEU A 167 2.54 -11.12 -1.12
CA LEU A 167 3.35 -12.12 -0.42
C LEU A 167 3.91 -11.54 0.90
N GLY A 168 3.63 -12.22 2.00
CA GLY A 168 4.18 -11.89 3.30
C GLY A 168 5.61 -12.39 3.54
N PRO A 169 6.21 -12.00 4.68
CA PRO A 169 7.52 -12.47 5.10
C PRO A 169 7.51 -13.98 5.37
N GLU A 170 8.70 -14.57 5.32
CA GLU A 170 8.90 -15.97 5.70
C GLU A 170 8.96 -16.13 7.20
N PHE A 171 8.24 -17.11 7.71
CA PHE A 171 8.40 -17.61 9.06
C PHE A 171 9.11 -18.96 9.02
N VAL A 172 10.27 -19.07 9.65
CA VAL A 172 11.00 -20.35 9.79
C VAL A 172 10.38 -21.13 10.94
N VAL A 173 9.97 -22.37 10.66
CA VAL A 173 9.26 -23.20 11.62
C VAL A 173 10.25 -23.97 12.50
N PRO A 174 10.14 -23.91 13.84
CA PRO A 174 10.95 -24.73 14.72
C PRO A 174 10.71 -26.23 14.50
N GLY A 175 11.78 -27.04 14.57
CA GLY A 175 11.74 -28.47 14.21
C GLY A 175 10.79 -29.37 15.03
N GLY A 176 10.25 -28.88 16.15
CA GLY A 176 9.28 -29.60 17.00
C GLY A 176 7.81 -29.24 16.75
N GLY A 177 7.53 -28.29 15.85
CA GLY A 177 6.23 -27.64 15.74
C GLY A 177 6.13 -26.37 16.57
N ALA A 178 5.06 -25.58 16.34
CA ALA A 178 4.80 -24.32 17.01
C ALA A 178 3.32 -23.95 16.92
N ALA A 179 2.87 -23.02 17.76
CA ALA A 179 1.61 -22.32 17.55
C ALA A 179 1.92 -20.89 17.07
N LEU A 180 1.41 -20.54 15.89
CA LEU A 180 1.69 -19.29 15.21
C LEU A 180 0.38 -18.52 14.98
N ALA A 181 0.31 -17.32 15.51
CA ALA A 181 -0.68 -16.33 15.11
C ALA A 181 -0.07 -15.39 14.07
N ILE A 182 -0.75 -15.23 12.94
CA ILE A 182 -0.41 -14.29 11.88
C ILE A 182 -1.44 -13.16 11.98
N SER A 183 -1.01 -11.92 12.19
CA SER A 183 -1.90 -10.75 12.11
C SER A 183 -1.73 -10.06 10.76
N PHE A 184 -2.83 -9.85 10.04
CA PHE A 184 -2.84 -9.05 8.82
C PHE A 184 -3.17 -7.59 9.14
N GLN A 185 -2.37 -6.68 8.56
CA GLN A 185 -2.55 -5.23 8.64
C GLN A 185 -2.79 -4.73 7.21
N PRO A 186 -4.04 -4.37 6.85
CA PRO A 186 -4.36 -3.92 5.50
C PRO A 186 -3.58 -2.68 5.10
N ASN A 187 -3.39 -1.74 6.03
CA ASN A 187 -2.79 -0.42 5.75
C ASN A 187 -3.44 0.20 4.50
N ASP A 188 -2.64 0.68 3.54
CA ASP A 188 -3.14 1.25 2.28
C ASP A 188 -3.31 0.17 1.20
N ILE A 189 -4.04 -0.91 1.49
CA ILE A 189 -4.32 -1.97 0.52
C ILE A 189 -5.04 -1.42 -0.72
N GLY A 190 -4.67 -1.94 -1.89
CA GLY A 190 -5.14 -1.43 -3.18
C GLY A 190 -4.46 -0.14 -3.62
N PHE A 191 -3.56 0.44 -2.82
CA PHE A 191 -2.79 1.60 -3.25
C PHE A 191 -1.73 1.22 -4.30
N ALA A 192 -1.82 1.79 -5.49
CA ALA A 192 -0.82 1.65 -6.54
C ALA A 192 0.31 2.68 -6.33
N GLY A 193 1.44 2.21 -5.80
CA GLY A 193 2.64 3.03 -5.57
C GLY A 193 3.39 3.37 -6.85
N PHE A 194 2.92 4.36 -7.59
CA PHE A 194 3.65 4.95 -8.73
C PHE A 194 4.88 5.73 -8.26
N SER A 195 6.04 5.43 -8.85
CA SER A 195 7.32 6.10 -8.59
C SER A 195 7.96 6.46 -9.93
N GLY A 196 7.62 7.63 -10.47
CA GLY A 196 8.00 8.03 -11.81
C GLY A 196 7.23 7.29 -12.91
N GLU A 197 5.99 6.89 -12.66
CA GLU A 197 5.19 6.12 -13.62
C GLU A 197 4.85 6.99 -14.83
N PHE A 198 5.33 6.60 -16.01
CA PHE A 198 5.15 7.38 -17.23
C PHE A 198 3.91 6.92 -18.01
N LEU A 199 3.00 7.87 -18.28
CA LEU A 199 1.89 7.65 -19.19
C LEU A 199 2.16 8.32 -20.52
N ARG A 200 2.20 7.51 -21.58
CA ARG A 200 2.53 7.97 -22.94
C ARG A 200 1.33 8.71 -23.54
N ALA A 201 1.57 9.90 -24.10
CA ALA A 201 0.59 10.58 -24.93
C ALA A 201 0.48 9.87 -26.30
N ASN A 202 -0.73 9.45 -26.66
CA ASN A 202 -1.01 8.83 -27.94
C ASN A 202 -2.41 9.20 -28.45
N GLY A 203 -2.47 9.94 -29.56
CA GLY A 203 -3.72 10.28 -30.24
C GLY A 203 -4.77 10.93 -29.33
N GLY A 204 -4.35 11.89 -28.49
CA GLY A 204 -5.24 12.62 -27.56
C GLY A 204 -5.61 11.86 -26.27
N ALA A 205 -5.01 10.70 -26.03
CA ALA A 205 -5.16 9.92 -24.81
C ALA A 205 -3.81 9.76 -24.09
N PHE A 206 -3.87 9.35 -22.82
CA PHE A 206 -2.72 8.84 -22.08
C PHE A 206 -2.80 7.32 -21.97
N GLU A 207 -1.69 6.64 -22.21
CA GLU A 207 -1.59 5.19 -22.16
C GLU A 207 -0.74 4.75 -20.96
N LEU A 208 -1.28 3.85 -20.15
CA LEU A 208 -0.63 3.21 -19.01
C LEU A 208 -0.70 1.70 -19.18
N VAL A 209 0.40 0.97 -18.96
CA VAL A 209 0.37 -0.49 -18.95
C VAL A 209 0.15 -0.98 -17.52
N ARG A 210 -0.94 -1.71 -17.28
CA ARG A 210 -1.26 -2.37 -16.00
C ARG A 210 -1.75 -3.78 -16.29
N TYR A 211 -1.23 -4.77 -15.54
CA TYR A 211 -1.69 -6.16 -15.64
C TYR A 211 -1.74 -6.69 -17.08
N GLU A 212 -0.68 -6.44 -17.85
CA GLU A 212 -0.55 -6.83 -19.27
C GLU A 212 -1.61 -6.22 -20.21
N ARG A 213 -2.33 -5.19 -19.73
CA ARG A 213 -3.30 -4.41 -20.51
C ARG A 213 -2.77 -3.00 -20.70
N THR A 214 -3.00 -2.43 -21.87
CA THR A 214 -2.87 -1.00 -22.08
C THR A 214 -4.20 -0.33 -21.71
N LEU A 215 -4.20 0.43 -20.61
CA LEU A 215 -5.26 1.34 -20.25
C LEU A 215 -5.12 2.60 -21.09
N ARG A 216 -6.22 3.11 -21.63
CA ARG A 216 -6.21 4.27 -22.52
C ARG A 216 -7.16 5.35 -22.03
N PHE A 217 -6.60 6.32 -21.31
CA PHE A 217 -7.28 7.44 -20.66
C PHE A 217 -7.60 8.54 -21.66
N LYS A 218 -8.87 8.64 -22.06
CA LYS A 218 -9.37 9.70 -22.94
C LYS A 218 -9.98 10.81 -22.12
N ARG A 219 -9.64 12.05 -22.43
CA ARG A 219 -10.23 13.20 -21.74
C ARG A 219 -11.75 13.18 -21.88
N THR A 220 -12.46 13.29 -20.76
CA THR A 220 -13.90 13.50 -20.77
C THR A 220 -14.19 14.93 -21.22
N MET A 221 -15.13 15.11 -22.15
CA MET A 221 -15.65 16.45 -22.45
C MET A 221 -16.26 17.01 -21.15
N ALA A 222 -15.95 18.26 -20.79
CA ALA A 222 -16.67 18.93 -19.72
C ALA A 222 -18.17 18.85 -20.04
N GLY A 223 -18.95 18.21 -19.17
CA GLY A 223 -20.39 18.13 -19.35
C GLY A 223 -20.96 19.54 -19.44
N ASN A 224 -21.70 19.82 -20.52
CA ASN A 224 -22.57 21.00 -20.62
C ASN A 224 -23.69 20.92 -19.59
#